data_AF-A0A838NJD9-F1
#
_entry.id   AF-A0A838NJD9-F1
#
_cell.length_a   1.000
_cell.length_b   1.000
_cell.length_c   1.000
_cell.angle_alpha   90.00
_cell.angle_beta   90.00
_cell.angle_gamma   90.00
#
_symmetry.space_group_name_H-M   'P 1'
#
loop_
_entity.id
_entity.type
_entity.pdbx_description
1 polymer ?
#
loop_
_entity_poly.entity_id
_entity_poly.type
_entity_poly.pdbx_seq_one_letter_code
_entity_poly.pdbx_strand_id
1 'polypeptide(L)'
;MDDLSYEVLSWVSAGNAVFRPREATRDSEEDFQGLISILHRLREQGLLSYLNGHVTQTGSGIYLMVGPVFLTPAGAAALERDRRSGERPPRRGDPLPWRL
;
A
#
# COMPACT_ATOMS: atom_id res chain seq x y z
N MET A 1 6.49 -4.47 -12.78
CA MET A 1 6.22 -3.72 -11.54
C MET A 1 7.28 -4.10 -10.51
N ASP A 2 7.78 -3.19 -9.68
CA ASP A 2 8.68 -3.58 -8.58
C ASP A 2 7.94 -4.43 -7.54
N ASP A 3 8.69 -5.19 -6.73
CA ASP A 3 8.11 -6.14 -5.78
C ASP A 3 7.16 -5.44 -4.81
N LEU A 4 7.58 -4.35 -4.17
CA LEU A 4 6.78 -3.69 -3.15
C LEU A 4 5.49 -3.07 -3.71
N SER A 5 5.53 -2.52 -4.92
CA SER A 5 4.34 -2.10 -5.67
C SER A 5 3.38 -3.27 -5.93
N TYR A 6 3.91 -4.42 -6.37
CA TYR A 6 3.11 -5.64 -6.58
C TYR A 6 2.44 -6.08 -5.28
N GLU A 7 3.18 -6.06 -4.17
CA GLU A 7 2.68 -6.44 -2.86
C GLU A 7 1.53 -5.54 -2.39
N VAL A 8 1.68 -4.22 -2.50
CA VAL A 8 0.64 -3.24 -2.14
C VAL A 8 -0.61 -3.41 -2.99
N LEU A 9 -0.48 -3.57 -4.30
CA LEU A 9 -1.66 -3.80 -5.16
C LEU A 9 -2.34 -5.14 -4.86
N SER A 10 -1.56 -6.20 -4.61
CA SER A 10 -2.12 -7.50 -4.23
C SER A 10 -2.82 -7.46 -2.87
N TRP A 11 -2.31 -6.66 -1.94
CA TRP A 11 -2.93 -6.42 -0.63
C TRP A 11 -4.30 -5.75 -0.74
N VAL A 12 -4.37 -4.64 -1.47
CA VAL A 12 -5.63 -3.92 -1.70
C VAL A 12 -6.60 -4.80 -2.49
N SER A 13 -6.11 -5.57 -3.47
CA SER A 13 -6.91 -6.55 -4.21
C SER A 13 -7.51 -7.65 -3.33
N ALA A 14 -6.93 -7.95 -2.17
CA ALA A 14 -7.45 -8.92 -1.22
C ALA A 14 -8.56 -8.35 -0.31
N GLY A 15 -8.90 -7.05 -0.47
CA GLY A 15 -9.91 -6.36 0.33
C GLY A 15 -9.33 -5.55 1.50
N ASN A 16 -8.01 -5.55 1.69
CA ASN A 16 -7.37 -4.78 2.74
C ASN A 16 -7.19 -3.32 2.31
N ALA A 17 -8.09 -2.45 2.74
CA ALA A 17 -8.14 -1.05 2.30
C ALA A 17 -7.43 -0.05 3.22
N VAL A 18 -6.99 -0.46 4.42
CA VAL A 18 -6.39 0.45 5.41
C VAL A 18 -4.97 0.02 5.74
N PHE A 19 -4.06 0.99 5.70
CA PHE A 19 -2.69 0.87 6.16
C PHE A 19 -2.53 1.71 7.44
N ARG A 20 -1.81 1.22 8.43
CA ARG A 20 -1.40 1.91 9.68
C ARG A 20 0.03 1.45 10.02
N PRO A 21 0.75 1.95 11.04
CA PRO A 21 1.93 1.34 11.73
C PRO A 21 1.55 0.30 12.82
N ARG A 22 2.41 -0.68 13.21
CA ARG A 22 2.08 -1.68 14.31
C ARG A 22 2.35 -0.97 15.60
N GLU A 23 3.58 -0.46 15.66
CA GLU A 23 4.25 -0.05 16.85
C GLU A 23 4.53 1.43 16.69
N ALA A 24 4.44 2.15 17.79
CA ALA A 24 4.91 3.52 17.88
C ALA A 24 6.43 3.52 18.12
N THR A 25 7.18 2.84 17.24
CA THR A 25 8.65 2.83 17.23
C THR A 25 9.14 3.63 16.02
N ARG A 26 10.28 4.30 16.18
CA ARG A 26 10.87 5.12 15.12
C ARG A 26 11.13 4.32 13.83
N ASP A 27 11.57 3.08 13.97
CA ASP A 27 11.82 2.19 12.83
C ASP A 27 10.52 1.88 12.07
N SER A 28 9.43 1.59 12.80
CA SER A 28 8.10 1.38 12.19
C SER A 28 7.56 2.64 11.51
N GLU A 29 7.92 3.84 12.00
CA GLU A 29 7.55 5.10 11.38
C GLU A 29 8.31 5.35 10.08
N GLU A 30 9.62 5.09 10.05
CA GLU A 30 10.45 5.21 8.84
C GLU A 30 9.98 4.23 7.74
N ASP A 31 9.66 2.98 8.11
CA ASP A 31 9.09 1.99 7.18
C ASP A 31 7.72 2.45 6.65
N PHE A 32 6.87 3.02 7.51
CA PHE A 32 5.56 3.51 7.10
C PHE A 32 5.65 4.76 6.20
N GLN A 33 6.65 5.62 6.39
CA GLN A 33 6.94 6.73 5.46
C GLN A 33 7.34 6.22 4.06
N GLY A 34 8.14 5.15 4.01
CA GLY A 34 8.46 4.45 2.76
C GLY A 34 7.20 3.95 2.05
N LEU A 35 6.28 3.33 2.79
CA LEU A 35 4.99 2.88 2.26
C LEU A 35 4.14 4.03 1.71
N ILE A 36 4.04 5.15 2.43
CA ILE A 36 3.28 6.33 1.97
C ILE A 36 3.82 6.84 0.63
N SER A 37 5.14 6.90 0.48
CA SER A 37 5.77 7.31 -0.77
C SER A 37 5.37 6.40 -1.94
N ILE A 38 5.22 5.10 -1.68
CA ILE A 38 4.78 4.12 -2.68
C ILE A 38 3.30 4.27 -3.00
N LEU A 39 2.45 4.47 -1.99
CA LEU A 39 1.02 4.74 -2.19
C LEU A 39 0.81 6.00 -3.04
N HIS A 40 1.59 7.06 -2.77
CA HIS A 40 1.55 8.28 -3.59
C HIS A 40 1.95 8.02 -5.02
N ARG A 41 3.09 7.36 -5.24
CA ARG A 41 3.55 6.99 -6.59
C ARG A 41 2.53 6.14 -7.35
N LEU A 42 1.94 5.13 -6.72
CA LEU A 42 0.93 4.27 -7.34
C LEU A 42 -0.36 5.03 -7.66
N ARG A 43 -0.73 6.00 -6.82
CA ARG A 43 -1.86 6.88 -7.10
C ARG A 43 -1.59 7.86 -8.24
N GLU A 44 -0.40 8.45 -8.31
CA GLU A 44 0.01 9.30 -9.44
C GLU A 44 0.00 8.54 -10.77
N GLN A 45 0.34 7.25 -10.73
CA GLN A 45 0.22 6.33 -11.88
C GLN A 45 -1.23 5.91 -12.17
N GLY A 46 -2.21 6.34 -11.36
CA GLY A 46 -3.62 5.99 -11.51
C GLY A 46 -3.94 4.53 -11.16
N LEU A 47 -3.04 3.81 -10.48
CA LEU A 47 -3.22 2.40 -10.10
C LEU A 47 -3.99 2.25 -8.78
N LEU A 48 -3.91 3.25 -7.92
CA LEU A 48 -4.66 3.34 -6.66
C LEU A 48 -5.43 4.65 -6.57
N SER A 49 -6.47 4.68 -5.74
CA SER A 49 -7.13 5.91 -5.32
C SER A 49 -7.38 5.93 -3.82
N TYR A 50 -7.19 7.09 -3.20
CA TYR A 50 -7.55 7.38 -1.81
C TYR A 50 -7.66 8.90 -1.65
N LEU A 51 -8.41 9.35 -0.65
CA LEU A 51 -8.55 10.78 -0.35
C LEU A 51 -7.33 11.28 0.43
N ASN A 52 -6.85 12.49 0.09
CA ASN A 52 -5.67 13.11 0.72
C ASN A 52 -5.81 13.28 2.24
N GLY A 53 -7.03 13.48 2.75
CA GLY A 53 -7.31 13.67 4.18
C GLY A 53 -7.25 12.39 5.02
N HIS A 54 -6.96 11.23 4.41
CA HIS A 54 -6.92 9.94 5.10
C HIS A 54 -5.53 9.60 5.66
N VAL A 55 -4.62 10.56 5.61
CA VAL A 55 -3.28 10.45 6.16
C VAL A 55 -3.26 11.14 7.53
N THR A 56 -3.56 10.40 8.60
CA THR A 56 -3.57 10.97 9.95
C THR A 56 -2.13 11.14 10.43
N GLN A 57 -1.77 12.28 11.01
CA GLN A 57 -0.46 12.51 11.62
C GLN A 57 -0.59 12.91 13.10
N THR A 58 0.38 12.57 13.95
CA THR A 58 0.51 13.20 15.28
C THR A 58 0.96 14.65 15.12
N GLY A 59 0.86 15.45 16.19
CA GLY A 59 1.41 16.81 16.23
C GLY A 59 2.93 16.90 16.02
N SER A 60 3.64 15.76 16.03
CA SER A 60 5.07 15.63 15.71
C SER A 60 5.33 15.16 14.27
N GLY A 61 4.29 15.00 13.44
CA GLY A 61 4.41 14.59 12.03
C GLY A 61 4.41 13.07 11.81
N ILE A 62 4.07 12.26 12.82
CA ILE A 62 4.08 10.79 12.72
C ILE A 62 2.83 10.32 12.00
N TYR A 63 2.99 9.63 10.88
CA TYR A 63 1.90 9.04 10.12
C TYR A 63 1.24 7.86 10.85
N LEU A 64 -0.06 7.96 11.13
CA LEU A 64 -0.85 7.01 11.92
C LEU A 64 -1.68 6.05 11.07
N MET A 65 -2.10 6.47 9.87
CA MET A 65 -2.97 5.68 9.00
C MET A 65 -3.00 6.24 7.58
N VAL A 66 -3.26 5.38 6.59
CA VAL A 66 -3.70 5.72 5.23
C VAL A 66 -4.86 4.81 4.84
N GLY A 67 -6.05 5.37 4.61
CA GLY A 67 -7.15 4.63 3.99
C GLY A 67 -8.56 5.17 4.29
N PRO A 68 -9.59 4.69 3.57
CA PRO A 68 -9.54 3.57 2.64
C PRO A 68 -8.81 3.86 1.33
N VAL A 69 -7.99 2.90 0.90
CA VAL A 69 -7.28 2.82 -0.37
C VAL A 69 -8.01 1.84 -1.27
N PHE A 70 -8.23 2.24 -2.50
CA PHE A 70 -8.97 1.47 -3.49
C PHE A 70 -8.08 1.16 -4.69
N LEU A 71 -8.22 -0.06 -5.19
CA LEU A 71 -7.61 -0.49 -6.44
C LEU A 71 -8.43 0.04 -7.61
N THR A 72 -7.81 0.77 -8.53
CA THR A 72 -8.50 1.23 -9.75
C THR A 72 -8.59 0.10 -10.77
N PRO A 73 -9.45 0.22 -11.80
CA PRO A 73 -9.46 -0.73 -12.92
C PRO A 73 -8.09 -0.86 -13.61
N ALA A 74 -7.35 0.25 -13.74
CA ALA A 74 -6.00 0.25 -14.31
C ALA A 74 -5.00 -0.49 -13.40
N GLY A 75 -5.09 -0.30 -12.08
CA GLY A 75 -4.32 -1.03 -11.07
C GLY A 75 -4.58 -2.53 -11.13
N ALA A 76 -5.85 -2.93 -11.21
CA ALA A 76 -6.23 -4.34 -11.32
C ALA A 76 -5.68 -4.98 -12.60
N ALA A 77 -5.79 -4.29 -13.74
CA ALA A 77 -5.24 -4.77 -15.00
C ALA A 77 -3.70 -4.85 -14.98
N ALA A 78 -3.03 -3.88 -14.36
CA ALA A 78 -1.58 -3.89 -14.21
C ALA A 78 -1.11 -5.05 -13.32
N LEU A 79 -1.77 -5.27 -12.19
CA LEU A 79 -1.50 -6.40 -11.28
C LEU A 79 -1.68 -7.75 -11.99
N GLU A 80 -2.78 -7.90 -12.73
CA GLU A 80 -3.07 -9.13 -13.46
C GLU A 80 -2.09 -9.39 -14.60
N ARG A 81 -1.67 -8.34 -15.32
CA ARG A 81 -0.62 -8.45 -16.34
C ARG A 81 0.69 -8.94 -15.71
N ASP A 82 1.06 -8.37 -14.57
CA ASP A 82 2.29 -8.69 -13.87
C ASP A 82 2.29 -10.16 -13.37
N ARG A 83 1.16 -10.64 -12.81
CA ARG A 83 0.92 -12.05 -12.43
C ARG A 83 1.12 -13.03 -13.59
N ARG A 84 0.74 -12.65 -14.80
CA ARG A 84 0.89 -13.51 -15.99
C ARG A 84 2.31 -13.51 -16.53
N SER A 85 3.06 -12.43 -16.31
CA SER A 85 4.42 -12.25 -16.84
C SER A 85 5.53 -12.79 -15.94
N GLY A 86 5.23 -13.21 -14.71
CA GLY A 86 6.22 -13.76 -13.77
C GLY A 86 5.63 -14.81 -12.82
N GLU A 87 6.49 -15.50 -12.08
CA GLU A 87 6.10 -16.46 -11.02
C GLU A 87 5.61 -15.75 -9.75
N ARG A 88 4.69 -14.80 -9.88
CA ARG A 88 4.15 -14.05 -8.73
C ARG A 88 2.74 -14.59 -8.41
N PRO A 89 2.58 -15.49 -7.43
CA PRO A 89 1.27 -16.03 -7.08
C PRO A 89 0.35 -14.93 -6.52
N PRO A 90 -0.98 -15.06 -6.65
CA PRO A 90 -1.92 -14.21 -5.94
C PRO A 90 -1.73 -14.39 -4.44
N ARG A 91 -1.33 -13.33 -3.72
CA ARG A 91 -1.21 -13.41 -2.26
C ARG A 91 -2.61 -13.47 -1.64
N ARG A 92 -2.92 -14.59 -0.99
CA ARG A 92 -4.01 -14.68 -0.01
C ARG A 92 -3.58 -13.92 1.25
N GLY A 93 -4.52 -13.26 1.94
CA GLY A 93 -4.25 -12.26 2.99
C GLY A 93 -3.20 -12.62 4.07
N ASP A 94 -2.50 -11.55 4.48
CA ASP A 94 -1.51 -11.22 5.52
C ASP A 94 -0.06 -11.79 5.57
N PRO A 95 1.00 -10.93 5.69
CA PRO A 95 0.95 -9.54 6.19
C PRO A 95 1.39 -8.49 5.16
N LEU A 96 0.80 -7.30 5.18
CA LEU A 96 1.50 -6.04 4.94
C LEU A 96 0.73 -4.94 5.64
N PRO A 97 1.15 -4.66 6.87
CA PRO A 97 0.93 -3.31 7.33
C PRO A 97 2.23 -2.55 7.68
N TRP A 98 3.46 -3.10 7.54
CA TRP A 98 4.57 -2.95 8.53
C TRP A 98 5.88 -3.77 8.47
N ARG A 99 5.72 -5.07 8.20
CA ARG A 99 6.73 -6.16 8.16
C ARG A 99 8.11 -5.86 8.80
N LEU A 100 8.38 -6.26 10.06
CA LEU A 100 8.18 -7.58 10.68
C LEU A 100 7.38 -7.57 11.99
#